data_AF-A0A966I6P3-F1
#
_entry.id   AF-A0A966I6P3-F1
#
_cell.length_a   1.000
_cell.length_b   1.000
_cell.length_c   1.000
_cell.angle_alpha   90.00
_cell.angle_beta   90.00
_cell.angle_gamma   90.00
#
_symmetry.space_group_name_H-M   'P 1'
#
loop_
_entity.id
_entity.type
_entity.pdbx_description
1 polymer ?
#
loop_
_entity_poly.entity_id
_entity_poly.type
_entity_poly.pdbx_seq_one_letter_code
_entity_poly.pdbx_strand_id
1 'polypeptide(L)'
;MVWTNLDEFMNDYFNKVVDFHGENSWAGCTEPILPADGEGIIRRGKLKSFKIAKFAVTNLQFSLFVSDKNYISDAERFGWSFVFKGLISDLQKKEYAGYSSEAEWWWAVEGANWKKPFGENGPACDPNHPVVHVSWNDAKAFADWAGGRLPTELEWEHSARGGIVERRYPWGDEEPDDKNIFCNIWQGKFPDHNTCKDGYLGTAPVDEYQSNNVGIFNMCGNTWEWVSDNFRIQSVSKSAVLRN
;
A
#
# COMPACT_ATOMS: atom_id res chain seq x y z
N MET A 1 7.77 -8.84 -26.41
CA MET A 1 6.53 -8.33 -27.03
C MET A 1 6.85 -7.01 -27.70
N VAL A 2 6.28 -6.72 -28.87
CA VAL A 2 6.50 -5.47 -29.62
C VAL A 2 5.16 -4.77 -29.74
N TRP A 3 5.09 -3.53 -29.28
CA TRP A 3 3.90 -2.68 -29.37
C TRP A 3 4.02 -1.78 -30.60
N THR A 4 2.93 -1.62 -31.34
CA THR A 4 2.94 -0.83 -32.59
C THR A 4 2.42 0.60 -32.42
N ASN A 5 1.78 0.89 -31.28
CA ASN A 5 1.38 2.23 -30.88
C ASN A 5 1.36 2.38 -29.35
N LEU A 6 1.41 3.63 -28.88
CA LEU A 6 1.50 3.97 -27.45
C LEU A 6 0.21 3.62 -26.69
N ASP A 7 -0.97 3.73 -27.31
CA ASP A 7 -2.25 3.45 -26.67
C ASP A 7 -2.42 1.95 -26.34
N GLU A 8 -1.91 1.08 -27.19
CA GLU A 8 -1.89 -0.37 -26.99
C GLU A 8 -0.95 -0.74 -25.84
N PHE A 9 0.26 -0.16 -25.81
CA PHE A 9 1.19 -0.33 -24.69
C PHE A 9 0.59 0.19 -23.38
N MET A 10 0.00 1.39 -23.39
CA MET A 10 -0.62 1.99 -22.21
C MET A 10 -1.81 1.14 -21.73
N ASN A 11 -2.65 0.65 -22.64
CA ASN A 11 -3.72 -0.25 -22.28
C ASN A 11 -3.19 -1.55 -21.65
N ASP A 12 -2.23 -2.23 -22.26
CA ASP A 12 -1.71 -3.48 -21.69
C ASP A 12 -0.94 -3.28 -20.38
N TYR A 13 -0.32 -2.12 -20.21
CA TYR A 13 0.47 -1.78 -19.03
C TYR A 13 -0.40 -1.31 -17.85
N PHE A 14 -1.53 -0.63 -18.09
CA PHE A 14 -2.48 -0.19 -17.06
C PHE A 14 -3.63 -1.18 -16.81
N ASN A 15 -4.03 -1.99 -17.81
CA ASN A 15 -5.21 -2.87 -17.70
C ASN A 15 -4.90 -4.25 -17.12
N LYS A 16 -3.80 -4.41 -16.37
CA LYS A 16 -3.56 -5.62 -15.59
C LYS A 16 -4.46 -5.62 -14.35
N VAL A 17 -5.72 -5.96 -14.57
CA VAL A 17 -6.77 -6.00 -13.55
C VAL A 17 -7.31 -7.42 -13.35
N VAL A 18 -7.95 -7.62 -12.21
CA VAL A 18 -8.77 -8.80 -11.88
C VAL A 18 -10.23 -8.38 -11.81
N ASP A 19 -11.09 -9.16 -12.47
CA ASP A 19 -12.54 -8.99 -12.43
C ASP A 19 -13.13 -9.76 -11.24
N PHE A 20 -13.93 -9.08 -10.42
CA PHE A 20 -14.76 -9.69 -9.39
C PHE A 20 -16.23 -9.56 -9.77
N HIS A 21 -16.97 -10.65 -9.64
CA HIS A 21 -18.41 -10.65 -9.80
C HIS A 21 -19.09 -10.16 -8.51
N GLY A 22 -20.19 -9.43 -8.64
CA GLY A 22 -20.91 -8.91 -7.47
C GLY A 22 -21.46 -10.03 -6.59
N GLU A 23 -21.00 -10.06 -5.34
CA GLU A 23 -21.37 -11.07 -4.34
C GLU A 23 -21.46 -10.49 -2.93
N ASN A 24 -21.90 -11.31 -1.98
CA ASN A 24 -21.85 -10.94 -0.57
C ASN A 24 -20.42 -11.08 -0.08
N SER A 25 -19.91 -10.06 0.59
CA SER A 25 -18.58 -10.02 1.16
C SER A 25 -18.63 -9.61 2.63
N TRP A 26 -17.50 -9.79 3.29
CA TRP A 26 -17.27 -9.34 4.64
C TRP A 26 -15.81 -8.91 4.85
N ALA A 27 -15.60 -8.10 5.87
CA ALA A 27 -14.31 -7.60 6.32
C ALA A 27 -14.16 -7.73 7.84
N GLY A 28 -12.93 -7.87 8.31
CA GLY A 28 -12.55 -7.99 9.72
C GLY A 28 -12.09 -9.40 10.13
N CYS A 29 -12.06 -9.67 11.43
CA CYS A 29 -11.68 -10.97 11.99
C CYS A 29 -12.39 -11.23 13.32
N THR A 30 -12.49 -12.50 13.75
CA THR A 30 -13.08 -12.87 15.04
C THR A 30 -12.05 -12.90 16.18
N GLU A 31 -10.76 -12.87 15.85
CA GLU A 31 -9.63 -12.94 16.78
C GLU A 31 -8.68 -11.75 16.54
N PRO A 32 -9.10 -10.52 16.87
CA PRO A 32 -8.30 -9.32 16.60
C PRO A 32 -7.04 -9.28 17.45
N ILE A 33 -5.90 -9.06 16.80
CA ILE A 33 -4.60 -8.91 17.47
C ILE A 33 -4.48 -7.49 18.06
N LEU A 34 -5.03 -6.48 17.36
CA LEU A 34 -5.04 -5.08 17.76
C LEU A 34 -6.49 -4.59 17.93
N PRO A 35 -7.12 -4.80 19.10
CA PRO A 35 -8.52 -4.42 19.32
C PRO A 35 -8.81 -2.93 19.11
N ALA A 36 -7.81 -2.07 19.29
CA ALA A 36 -7.94 -0.62 19.08
C ALA A 36 -8.26 -0.24 17.63
N ASP A 37 -7.90 -1.09 16.66
CA ASP A 37 -8.08 -0.80 15.23
C ASP A 37 -9.45 -1.24 14.69
N GLY A 38 -10.25 -1.92 15.53
CA GLY A 38 -11.62 -2.28 15.20
C GLY A 38 -11.78 -3.50 14.29
N GLU A 39 -10.72 -4.28 14.06
CA GLU A 39 -10.75 -5.50 13.22
C GLU A 39 -11.79 -6.53 13.67
N GLY A 40 -12.07 -6.57 14.99
CA GLY A 40 -13.05 -7.47 15.60
C GLY A 40 -14.51 -7.26 15.16
N ILE A 41 -14.79 -6.14 14.49
CA ILE A 41 -16.14 -5.81 14.01
C ILE A 41 -16.30 -6.37 12.60
N ILE A 42 -16.99 -7.52 12.49
CA ILE A 42 -17.31 -8.10 11.19
C ILE A 42 -18.25 -7.18 10.41
N ARG A 43 -17.74 -6.57 9.36
CA ARG A 43 -18.47 -5.70 8.43
C ARG A 43 -18.98 -6.54 7.27
N ARG A 44 -20.29 -6.62 7.06
CA ARG A 44 -20.89 -7.36 5.94
C ARG A 44 -21.46 -6.39 4.92
N GLY A 45 -21.31 -6.70 3.64
CA GLY A 45 -21.84 -5.89 2.56
C GLY A 45 -22.06 -6.70 1.29
N LYS A 46 -22.88 -6.17 0.38
CA LYS A 46 -23.02 -6.71 -0.96
C LYS A 46 -22.16 -5.88 -1.92
N LEU A 47 -21.14 -6.50 -2.49
CA LEU A 47 -20.31 -5.89 -3.51
C LEU A 47 -21.04 -5.94 -4.87
N LYS A 48 -20.92 -4.85 -5.64
CA LYS A 48 -21.22 -4.88 -7.07
C LYS A 48 -20.02 -5.48 -7.80
N SER A 49 -20.19 -5.92 -9.04
CA SER A 49 -19.03 -6.31 -9.85
C SER A 49 -18.07 -5.13 -10.00
N PHE A 50 -16.78 -5.40 -9.88
CA PHE A 50 -15.73 -4.39 -9.95
C PHE A 50 -14.45 -4.99 -10.53
N LYS A 51 -13.52 -4.10 -10.90
CA LYS A 51 -12.18 -4.44 -11.34
C LYS A 51 -11.18 -3.83 -10.36
N ILE A 52 -10.11 -4.55 -10.06
CA ILE A 52 -9.00 -4.05 -9.24
C ILE A 52 -7.67 -4.36 -9.90
N ALA A 53 -6.68 -3.48 -9.75
CA ALA A 53 -5.35 -3.70 -10.29
C ALA A 53 -4.69 -4.92 -9.64
N LYS A 54 -3.90 -5.67 -10.43
CA LYS A 54 -3.10 -6.81 -9.94
C LYS A 54 -1.93 -6.40 -9.06
N PHE A 55 -1.52 -5.14 -9.17
CA PHE A 55 -0.31 -4.58 -8.59
C PHE A 55 -0.64 -3.22 -7.99
N ALA A 56 0.11 -2.84 -6.95
CA ALA A 56 0.20 -1.44 -6.56
C ALA A 56 0.68 -0.58 -7.74
N VAL A 57 0.31 0.71 -7.72
CA VAL A 57 0.73 1.66 -8.76
C VAL A 57 2.25 1.80 -8.75
N THR A 58 2.91 1.63 -9.90
CA THR A 58 4.37 1.73 -10.00
C THR A 58 4.84 3.17 -10.12
N ASN A 59 6.12 3.43 -9.80
CA ASN A 59 6.75 4.72 -10.09
C ASN A 59 6.69 5.09 -11.57
N LEU A 60 6.80 4.11 -12.49
CA LEU A 60 6.63 4.37 -13.92
C LEU A 60 5.21 4.84 -14.24
N GLN A 61 4.18 4.15 -13.75
CA GLN A 61 2.79 4.56 -13.98
C GLN A 61 2.51 5.96 -13.43
N PHE A 62 2.95 6.24 -12.21
CA PHE A 62 2.78 7.55 -11.59
C PHE A 62 3.55 8.65 -12.35
N SER A 63 4.73 8.33 -12.90
CA SER A 63 5.51 9.29 -13.71
C SER A 63 4.79 9.70 -15.01
N LEU A 64 4.03 8.79 -15.61
CA LEU A 64 3.21 9.06 -16.80
C LEU A 64 2.06 10.00 -16.46
N PHE A 65 1.36 9.77 -15.34
CA PHE A 65 0.35 10.67 -14.81
C PHE A 65 0.92 12.08 -14.56
N VAL A 66 2.05 12.16 -13.87
CA VAL A 66 2.71 13.45 -13.58
C VAL A 66 3.09 14.16 -14.87
N SER A 67 3.63 13.44 -15.85
CA SER A 67 4.02 14.02 -17.14
C SER A 67 2.82 14.53 -17.95
N ASP A 68 1.71 13.78 -17.97
CA ASP A 68 0.49 14.17 -18.70
C ASP A 68 -0.22 15.37 -18.06
N LYS A 69 -0.27 15.42 -16.71
CA LYS A 69 -1.02 16.44 -15.98
C LYS A 69 -0.19 17.58 -15.42
N ASN A 70 1.13 17.52 -15.59
CA ASN A 70 2.07 18.37 -14.85
C ASN A 70 1.72 18.39 -13.35
N TYR A 71 1.40 17.21 -12.81
CA TYR A 71 0.88 17.06 -11.45
C TYR A 71 2.01 17.24 -10.43
N ILE A 72 1.71 17.94 -9.34
CA ILE A 72 2.62 18.16 -8.22
C ILE A 72 2.02 17.47 -7.00
N SER A 73 2.72 16.48 -6.43
CA SER A 73 2.22 15.72 -5.28
C SER A 73 2.15 16.56 -4.00
N ASP A 74 1.39 16.11 -3.01
CA ASP A 74 1.31 16.83 -1.74
C ASP A 74 2.69 16.90 -1.04
N ALA A 75 3.50 15.84 -1.10
CA ALA A 75 4.88 15.86 -0.60
C ALA A 75 5.75 16.92 -1.29
N GLU A 76 5.61 17.08 -2.62
CA GLU A 76 6.31 18.14 -3.36
C GLU A 76 5.81 19.55 -2.98
N ARG A 77 4.51 19.71 -2.70
CA ARG A 77 3.94 21.00 -2.24
C ARG A 77 4.39 21.36 -0.83
N PHE A 78 4.45 20.38 0.07
CA PHE A 78 4.92 20.58 1.44
C PHE A 78 6.44 20.75 1.50
N GLY A 79 7.17 20.22 0.53
CA GLY A 79 8.63 20.28 0.45
C GLY A 79 9.34 19.22 1.30
N TRP A 80 8.61 18.26 1.86
CA TRP A 80 9.15 17.18 2.68
C TRP A 80 8.19 15.98 2.73
N SER A 81 8.69 14.83 3.17
CA SER A 81 7.89 13.67 3.55
C SER A 81 8.60 12.85 4.61
N PHE A 82 7.89 11.94 5.28
CA PHE A 82 8.50 10.96 6.18
C PHE A 82 9.33 9.92 5.44
N VAL A 83 10.54 9.64 5.95
CA VAL A 83 11.44 8.57 5.51
C VAL A 83 11.89 7.78 6.75
N PHE A 84 11.97 6.46 6.62
CA PHE A 84 12.39 5.59 7.72
C PHE A 84 13.88 5.79 8.01
N LYS A 85 14.26 5.94 9.28
CA LYS A 85 15.64 6.27 9.70
C LYS A 85 16.69 5.28 9.17
N GLY A 86 16.32 4.00 9.02
CA GLY A 86 17.21 2.96 8.50
C GLY A 86 17.48 3.04 7.00
N LEU A 87 16.67 3.81 6.26
CA LEU A 87 16.81 4.05 4.82
C LEU A 87 17.54 5.37 4.51
N ILE A 88 17.87 6.16 5.54
CA ILE A 88 18.60 7.42 5.42
C ILE A 88 20.10 7.13 5.56
N SER A 89 20.91 7.67 4.65
CA SER A 89 22.37 7.54 4.74
C SER A 89 22.93 8.26 5.97
N ASP A 90 24.05 7.79 6.52
CA ASP A 90 24.66 8.44 7.70
C ASP A 90 25.13 9.88 7.45
N LEU A 91 25.39 10.24 6.19
CA LEU A 91 25.68 11.62 5.81
C LEU A 91 24.43 12.49 5.98
N GLN A 92 23.30 12.06 5.44
CA GLN A 92 22.02 12.77 5.58
C GLN A 92 21.59 12.86 7.05
N LYS A 93 21.81 11.80 7.85
CA LYS A 93 21.42 11.82 9.27
C LYS A 93 22.07 12.95 10.09
N LYS A 94 23.25 13.43 9.69
CA LYS A 94 23.93 14.55 10.36
C LYS A 94 23.28 15.91 10.07
N GLU A 95 22.51 15.99 8.99
CA GLU A 95 21.84 17.22 8.54
C GLU A 95 20.41 17.33 9.07
N TYR A 96 19.80 16.22 9.53
CA TYR A 96 18.41 16.18 10.01
C TYR A 96 18.28 16.31 11.53
N ALA A 97 17.30 17.10 11.98
CA ALA A 97 17.06 17.41 13.39
C ALA A 97 15.65 17.02 13.90
N GLY A 98 14.80 16.35 13.10
CA GLY A 98 13.39 16.10 13.42
C GLY A 98 12.93 14.65 13.24
N TYR A 99 12.15 14.16 14.20
CA TYR A 99 11.47 12.85 14.15
C TYR A 99 10.05 12.96 14.70
N SER A 100 9.18 12.01 14.35
CA SER A 100 7.84 11.93 14.95
C SER A 100 7.94 11.48 16.41
N SER A 101 7.33 12.21 17.34
CA SER A 101 7.32 11.84 18.76
C SER A 101 6.60 10.52 19.04
N GLU A 102 5.66 10.13 18.18
CA GLU A 102 4.90 8.87 18.30
C GLU A 102 5.64 7.68 17.69
N ALA A 103 6.57 7.94 16.76
CA ALA A 103 7.34 6.93 16.05
C ALA A 103 8.72 7.50 15.68
N GLU A 104 9.69 7.40 16.59
CA GLU A 104 11.02 8.02 16.49
C GLU A 104 11.85 7.56 15.27
N TRP A 105 11.43 6.46 14.63
CA TRP A 105 12.03 5.94 13.40
C TRP A 105 11.51 6.58 12.12
N TRP A 106 10.48 7.43 12.17
CA TRP A 106 10.02 8.22 11.03
C TRP A 106 10.55 9.65 11.10
N TRP A 107 11.41 10.00 10.15
CA TRP A 107 12.08 11.29 10.10
C TRP A 107 11.46 12.14 9.00
N ALA A 108 11.18 13.40 9.30
CA ALA A 108 10.73 14.36 8.29
C ALA A 108 11.94 14.80 7.46
N VAL A 109 11.98 14.39 6.20
CA VAL A 109 13.12 14.61 5.29
C VAL A 109 12.72 15.61 4.22
N GLU A 110 13.45 16.73 4.15
CA GLU A 110 13.26 17.77 3.15
C GLU A 110 13.56 17.24 1.74
N GLY A 111 12.74 17.64 0.78
CA GLY A 111 12.81 17.18 -0.60
C GLY A 111 12.46 15.70 -0.81
N ALA A 112 12.13 14.93 0.24
CA ALA A 112 11.63 13.57 0.06
C ALA A 112 10.25 13.58 -0.61
N ASN A 113 10.14 12.88 -1.73
CA ASN A 113 8.93 12.77 -2.55
C ASN A 113 8.97 11.49 -3.39
N TRP A 114 7.96 11.27 -4.24
CA TRP A 114 7.84 10.05 -5.05
C TRP A 114 9.03 9.81 -6.00
N LYS A 115 9.67 10.86 -6.55
CA LYS A 115 10.88 10.74 -7.41
C LYS A 115 12.15 10.48 -6.61
N LYS A 116 12.20 11.04 -5.40
CA LYS A 116 13.35 11.05 -4.49
C LYS A 116 12.92 10.53 -3.11
N PRO A 117 12.62 9.22 -3.00
CA PRO A 117 12.01 8.66 -1.79
C PRO A 117 12.91 8.70 -0.55
N PHE A 118 14.21 8.93 -0.74
CA PHE A 118 15.17 9.03 0.35
C PHE A 118 15.72 10.46 0.53
N GLY A 119 15.01 11.46 0.00
CA GLY A 119 15.45 12.86 -0.06
C GLY A 119 16.32 13.18 -1.27
N GLU A 120 16.66 14.46 -1.47
CA GLU A 120 17.34 14.95 -2.69
C GLU A 120 18.66 14.23 -2.99
N ASN A 121 19.46 14.02 -1.94
CA ASN A 121 20.76 13.37 -1.98
C ASN A 121 20.67 11.82 -2.02
N GLY A 122 19.46 11.28 -1.93
CA GLY A 122 19.20 9.85 -2.02
C GLY A 122 19.10 9.33 -3.46
N PRO A 123 19.11 7.99 -3.63
CA PRO A 123 18.83 7.38 -4.93
C PRO A 123 17.42 7.75 -5.42
N ALA A 124 17.25 7.78 -6.74
CA ALA A 124 15.94 7.97 -7.35
C ALA A 124 15.05 6.73 -7.15
N CYS A 125 13.74 6.90 -7.33
CA CYS A 125 12.80 5.80 -7.32
C CYS A 125 13.10 4.76 -8.43
N ASP A 126 12.86 3.48 -8.15
CA ASP A 126 12.90 2.44 -9.16
C ASP A 126 11.56 2.38 -9.93
N PRO A 127 11.56 2.40 -11.28
CA PRO A 127 10.35 2.40 -12.10
C PRO A 127 9.36 1.26 -11.82
N ASN A 128 9.83 0.08 -11.40
CA ASN A 128 9.00 -1.12 -11.19
C ASN A 128 8.56 -1.32 -9.73
N HIS A 129 9.07 -0.50 -8.81
CA HIS A 129 8.64 -0.50 -7.42
C HIS A 129 7.34 0.30 -7.24
N PRO A 130 6.57 0.05 -6.17
CA PRO A 130 5.39 0.85 -5.86
C PRO A 130 5.77 2.31 -5.65
N VAL A 131 4.91 3.21 -6.11
CA VAL A 131 5.05 4.63 -5.82
C VAL A 131 4.79 4.89 -4.33
N VAL A 132 5.66 5.67 -3.71
CA VAL A 132 5.59 6.06 -2.29
C VAL A 132 5.59 7.58 -2.14
N HIS A 133 5.38 8.09 -0.92
CA HIS A 133 5.21 9.53 -0.64
C HIS A 133 4.04 10.15 -1.41
N VAL A 134 3.00 9.35 -1.65
CA VAL A 134 1.74 9.78 -2.25
C VAL A 134 0.69 9.87 -1.15
N SER A 135 0.06 11.04 -1.04
CA SER A 135 -1.06 11.23 -0.13
C SER A 135 -2.31 10.51 -0.67
N TRP A 136 -3.36 10.46 0.14
CA TRP A 136 -4.67 10.03 -0.32
C TRP A 136 -5.18 10.88 -1.51
N ASN A 137 -4.92 12.19 -1.50
CA ASN A 137 -5.31 13.09 -2.60
C ASN A 137 -4.55 12.74 -3.89
N ASP A 138 -3.26 12.45 -3.78
CA ASP A 138 -2.42 12.05 -4.91
C ASP A 138 -2.88 10.73 -5.50
N ALA A 139 -3.17 9.74 -4.64
CA ALA A 139 -3.68 8.43 -5.06
C ALA A 139 -5.05 8.54 -5.73
N LYS A 140 -5.95 9.37 -5.19
CA LYS A 140 -7.25 9.65 -5.81
C LYS A 140 -7.09 10.35 -7.17
N ALA A 141 -6.25 11.37 -7.26
CA ALA A 141 -6.04 12.11 -8.51
C ALA A 141 -5.46 11.21 -9.61
N PHE A 142 -4.52 10.33 -9.26
CA PHE A 142 -4.01 9.30 -10.16
C PHE A 142 -5.12 8.34 -10.61
N ALA A 143 -5.93 7.83 -9.67
CA ALA A 143 -6.99 6.88 -9.99
C ALA A 143 -8.04 7.50 -10.93
N ASP A 144 -8.44 8.75 -10.69
CA ASP A 144 -9.36 9.50 -11.56
C ASP A 144 -8.76 9.68 -12.97
N TRP A 145 -7.47 10.00 -13.07
CA TRP A 145 -6.76 10.13 -14.35
C TRP A 145 -6.70 8.81 -15.12
N ALA A 146 -6.44 7.70 -14.42
CA ALA A 146 -6.42 6.37 -15.00
C ALA A 146 -7.82 5.83 -15.36
N GLY A 147 -8.89 6.61 -15.13
CA GLY A 147 -10.27 6.22 -15.42
C GLY A 147 -10.88 5.27 -14.38
N GLY A 148 -10.28 5.19 -13.19
CA GLY A 148 -10.71 4.34 -12.09
C GLY A 148 -11.11 5.14 -10.84
N ARG A 149 -10.95 4.50 -9.68
CA ARG A 149 -11.12 5.07 -8.34
C ARG A 149 -10.33 4.25 -7.32
N LEU A 150 -10.14 4.77 -6.12
CA LEU A 150 -9.65 3.95 -5.00
C LEU A 150 -10.68 2.84 -4.67
N PRO A 151 -10.22 1.63 -4.26
CA PRO A 151 -11.11 0.59 -3.77
C PRO A 151 -11.73 1.02 -2.44
N THR A 152 -12.93 0.53 -2.16
CA THR A 152 -13.43 0.56 -0.78
C THR A 152 -12.64 -0.41 0.08
N GLU A 153 -12.62 -0.23 1.40
CA GLU A 153 -11.97 -1.16 2.33
C GLU A 153 -12.52 -2.59 2.16
N LEU A 154 -13.84 -2.73 1.95
CA LEU A 154 -14.46 -4.03 1.71
C LEU A 154 -14.07 -4.66 0.37
N GLU A 155 -13.91 -3.87 -0.69
CA GLU A 155 -13.39 -4.36 -1.98
C GLU A 155 -11.93 -4.77 -1.87
N TRP A 156 -11.12 -3.99 -1.15
CA TRP A 156 -9.71 -4.28 -0.93
C TRP A 156 -9.52 -5.58 -0.15
N GLU A 157 -10.21 -5.76 0.98
CA GLU A 157 -10.09 -6.99 1.78
C GLU A 157 -10.67 -8.20 1.05
N HIS A 158 -11.80 -8.06 0.35
CA HIS A 158 -12.34 -9.13 -0.49
C HIS A 158 -11.34 -9.58 -1.56
N SER A 159 -10.65 -8.62 -2.17
CA SER A 159 -9.63 -8.87 -3.18
C SER A 159 -8.38 -9.52 -2.59
N ALA A 160 -7.95 -9.08 -1.40
CA ALA A 160 -6.82 -9.64 -0.66
C ALA A 160 -7.04 -11.12 -0.35
N ARG A 161 -8.25 -11.45 0.12
CA ARG A 161 -8.72 -12.79 0.42
C ARG A 161 -8.96 -13.66 -0.83
N GLY A 162 -9.00 -13.05 -2.02
CA GLY A 162 -9.25 -13.75 -3.29
C GLY A 162 -10.57 -14.52 -3.31
N GLY A 163 -11.63 -13.95 -2.71
CA GLY A 163 -12.96 -14.56 -2.62
C GLY A 163 -13.10 -15.66 -1.55
N ILE A 164 -12.08 -15.92 -0.74
CA ILE A 164 -12.11 -16.94 0.32
C ILE A 164 -12.49 -16.29 1.65
N VAL A 165 -13.54 -16.80 2.28
CA VAL A 165 -14.10 -16.25 3.52
C VAL A 165 -13.06 -16.37 4.65
N GLU A 166 -12.78 -17.57 5.15
CA GLU A 166 -11.98 -17.76 6.37
C GLU A 166 -10.50 -18.02 6.04
N ARG A 167 -9.74 -16.97 5.77
CA ARG A 167 -8.29 -17.07 5.55
C ARG A 167 -7.56 -15.94 6.27
N ARG A 168 -6.47 -16.25 6.99
CA ARG A 168 -5.72 -15.23 7.73
C ARG A 168 -4.87 -14.32 6.83
N TYR A 169 -4.17 -14.92 5.86
CA TYR A 169 -3.33 -14.20 4.89
C TYR A 169 -3.79 -14.45 3.45
N PRO A 170 -3.41 -13.63 2.46
CA PRO A 170 -3.74 -13.88 1.05
C PRO A 170 -3.31 -15.27 0.53
N TRP A 171 -2.19 -15.80 1.04
CA TRP A 171 -1.65 -17.12 0.67
C TRP A 171 -2.20 -18.30 1.47
N GLY A 172 -2.75 -18.07 2.68
CA GLY A 172 -3.22 -19.14 3.55
C GLY A 172 -3.16 -18.74 5.02
N ASP A 173 -3.06 -19.73 5.91
CA ASP A 173 -2.97 -19.51 7.36
C ASP A 173 -1.55 -19.66 7.91
N GLU A 174 -0.58 -19.94 7.04
CA GLU A 174 0.83 -20.03 7.41
C GLU A 174 1.38 -18.63 7.74
N GLU A 175 1.87 -18.48 8.97
CA GLU A 175 2.52 -17.27 9.44
C GLU A 175 3.82 -17.02 8.66
N PRO A 176 4.05 -15.82 8.12
CA PRO A 176 5.34 -15.48 7.54
C PRO A 176 6.39 -15.47 8.65
N ASP A 177 7.54 -16.11 8.39
CA ASP A 177 8.66 -16.14 9.32
C ASP A 177 10.00 -15.97 8.58
N ASP A 178 11.09 -16.08 9.34
CA ASP A 178 12.46 -15.95 8.87
C ASP A 178 12.93 -17.04 7.87
N LYS A 179 12.07 -18.02 7.52
CA LYS A 179 12.34 -19.12 6.58
C LYS A 179 11.30 -19.18 5.47
N ASN A 180 10.05 -18.95 5.82
CA ASN A 180 8.88 -18.97 4.95
C ASN A 180 8.53 -17.53 4.56
N ILE A 181 9.18 -17.05 3.50
CA ILE A 181 8.98 -15.71 2.96
C ILE A 181 7.79 -15.72 1.99
N PHE A 182 6.72 -15.01 2.33
CA PHE A 182 5.53 -14.84 1.47
C PHE A 182 5.32 -13.41 1.00
N CYS A 183 5.91 -12.43 1.70
CA CYS A 183 5.79 -11.01 1.40
C CYS A 183 6.99 -10.24 1.96
N ASN A 184 7.14 -9.00 1.51
CA ASN A 184 8.15 -8.06 2.03
C ASN A 184 7.67 -7.42 3.34
N ILE A 185 8.29 -7.78 4.46
CA ILE A 185 8.04 -7.25 5.81
C ILE A 185 9.35 -7.17 6.60
N TRP A 186 9.31 -6.80 7.88
CA TRP A 186 10.53 -6.74 8.69
C TRP A 186 10.93 -8.11 9.23
N GLN A 187 12.20 -8.51 9.07
CA GLN A 187 12.80 -9.64 9.80
C GLN A 187 13.92 -9.16 10.75
N GLY A 188 13.97 -9.70 11.97
CA GLY A 188 14.93 -9.28 12.99
C GLY A 188 14.34 -8.36 14.06
N LYS A 189 15.14 -7.41 14.56
CA LYS A 189 14.75 -6.54 15.68
C LYS A 189 14.49 -5.11 15.19
N PHE A 190 13.22 -4.80 14.99
CA PHE A 190 12.77 -3.46 14.67
C PHE A 190 13.10 -2.45 15.82
N PRO A 191 13.44 -1.18 15.52
CA PRO A 191 13.67 -0.58 14.20
C PRO A 191 15.14 -0.61 13.73
N ASP A 192 16.05 -1.24 14.48
CA ASP A 192 17.49 -1.02 14.30
C ASP A 192 18.20 -2.14 13.51
N HIS A 193 17.60 -3.32 13.41
CA HIS A 193 18.20 -4.47 12.73
C HIS A 193 17.19 -5.22 11.87
N ASN A 194 17.20 -4.94 10.56
CA ASN A 194 16.51 -5.72 9.54
C ASN A 194 17.50 -6.73 8.92
N THR A 195 17.21 -8.02 9.02
CA THR A 195 18.06 -9.08 8.43
C THR A 195 17.86 -9.20 6.91
N CYS A 196 16.84 -8.55 6.34
CA CYS A 196 16.53 -8.52 4.90
C CYS A 196 16.41 -9.93 4.30
N LYS A 197 15.85 -10.87 5.07
CA LYS A 197 15.74 -12.27 4.64
C LYS A 197 14.76 -12.46 3.50
N ASP A 198 13.77 -11.58 3.40
CA ASP A 198 12.86 -11.53 2.27
C ASP A 198 13.47 -10.91 1.00
N GLY A 199 14.71 -10.42 1.08
CA GLY A 199 15.47 -9.84 -0.02
C GLY A 199 15.46 -8.31 -0.08
N TYR A 200 14.65 -7.62 0.73
CA TYR A 200 14.41 -6.18 0.57
C TYR A 200 14.49 -5.40 1.88
N LEU A 201 15.35 -4.37 1.92
CA LEU A 201 15.40 -3.45 3.07
C LEU A 201 14.27 -2.40 3.03
N GLY A 202 13.88 -1.99 1.81
CA GLY A 202 12.82 -1.03 1.54
C GLY A 202 11.69 -1.70 0.78
N THR A 203 11.13 -1.03 -0.23
CA THR A 203 10.12 -1.66 -1.10
C THR A 203 10.75 -2.72 -2.02
N ALA A 204 9.91 -3.64 -2.49
CA ALA A 204 10.19 -4.62 -3.52
C ALA A 204 9.44 -4.28 -4.82
N PRO A 205 9.84 -4.82 -5.99
CA PRO A 205 9.06 -4.73 -7.22
C PRO A 205 7.62 -5.16 -7.01
N VAL A 206 6.66 -4.54 -7.71
CA VAL A 206 5.24 -4.78 -7.46
C VAL A 206 4.77 -6.19 -7.79
N ASP A 207 5.53 -6.92 -8.61
CA ASP A 207 5.30 -8.31 -9.03
C ASP A 207 6.18 -9.33 -8.30
N GLU A 208 6.87 -8.91 -7.23
CA GLU A 208 7.63 -9.80 -6.37
C GLU A 208 6.71 -10.69 -5.51
N TYR A 209 7.23 -11.86 -5.14
CA TYR A 209 6.55 -12.92 -4.40
C TYR A 209 5.38 -13.57 -5.15
N GLN A 210 4.74 -14.55 -4.51
CA GLN A 210 3.60 -15.24 -5.10
C GLN A 210 2.33 -14.38 -4.96
N SER A 211 1.57 -14.27 -6.05
CA SER A 211 0.23 -13.70 -5.99
C SER A 211 -0.73 -14.55 -5.14
N ASN A 212 -1.83 -13.95 -4.69
CA ASN A 212 -2.96 -14.73 -4.17
C ASN A 212 -3.61 -15.60 -5.28
N ASN A 213 -4.64 -16.37 -4.92
CA ASN A 213 -5.31 -17.33 -5.80
C ASN A 213 -6.02 -16.70 -7.02
N VAL A 214 -6.20 -15.38 -7.04
CA VAL A 214 -6.82 -14.65 -8.15
C VAL A 214 -5.82 -13.81 -8.94
N GLY A 215 -4.53 -13.87 -8.59
CA GLY A 215 -3.45 -13.24 -9.35
C GLY A 215 -3.13 -11.80 -8.95
N ILE A 216 -3.49 -11.37 -7.73
CA ILE A 216 -3.12 -10.07 -7.17
C ILE A 216 -1.91 -10.24 -6.24
N PHE A 217 -0.93 -9.35 -6.36
CA PHE A 217 0.35 -9.41 -5.66
C PHE A 217 0.38 -8.45 -4.49
N ASN A 218 1.24 -8.75 -3.50
CA ASN A 218 1.61 -7.82 -2.43
C ASN A 218 0.44 -7.23 -1.60
N MET A 219 -0.70 -7.93 -1.52
CA MET A 219 -1.84 -7.54 -0.67
C MET A 219 -1.54 -7.58 0.84
N CYS A 220 -0.39 -8.13 1.23
CA CYS A 220 0.21 -7.94 2.55
C CYS A 220 1.70 -7.58 2.36
N GLY A 221 2.19 -6.63 3.15
CA GLY A 221 3.59 -6.18 3.08
C GLY A 221 3.86 -5.20 1.93
N ASN A 222 5.15 -4.97 1.66
CA ASN A 222 5.69 -4.02 0.69
C ASN A 222 5.34 -2.53 0.97
N THR A 223 4.08 -2.14 0.81
CA THR A 223 3.58 -0.79 1.08
C THR A 223 2.16 -0.82 1.65
N TRP A 224 1.81 0.17 2.47
CA TRP A 224 0.39 0.45 2.76
C TRP A 224 -0.33 0.93 1.51
N GLU A 225 -1.62 0.60 1.39
CA GLU A 225 -2.45 0.95 0.22
C GLU A 225 -3.68 1.77 0.62
N TRP A 226 -3.89 2.91 -0.03
CA TRP A 226 -5.01 3.80 0.25
C TRP A 226 -6.35 3.23 -0.24
N VAL A 227 -7.35 3.27 0.63
CA VAL A 227 -8.76 2.97 0.31
C VAL A 227 -9.60 4.24 0.31
N SER A 228 -10.82 4.18 -0.25
CA SER A 228 -11.72 5.34 -0.33
C SER A 228 -12.42 5.69 0.99
N ASP A 229 -12.46 4.74 1.92
CA ASP A 229 -13.25 4.84 3.14
C ASP A 229 -12.60 5.78 4.16
N ASN A 230 -13.42 6.50 4.92
CA ASN A 230 -12.94 7.20 6.10
C ASN A 230 -12.71 6.19 7.23
N PHE A 231 -11.55 6.25 7.87
CA PHE A 231 -11.28 5.44 9.06
C PHE A 231 -12.26 5.80 10.19
N ARG A 232 -12.98 4.80 10.70
CA ARG A 232 -13.92 4.93 11.83
C ARG A 232 -13.96 3.64 12.62
N ILE A 233 -13.70 3.74 13.92
CA ILE A 233 -13.97 2.65 14.86
C ILE A 233 -15.42 2.81 15.33
N GLN A 234 -16.31 1.91 14.90
CA GLN A 234 -17.67 1.91 15.44
C GLN A 234 -17.60 1.56 16.93
N SER A 235 -18.10 2.46 17.79
CA SER A 235 -18.18 2.18 19.22
C SER A 235 -19.00 0.92 19.45
N VAL A 236 -18.38 -0.08 20.08
CA VAL A 236 -19.00 -1.39 20.40
C VAL A 236 -20.13 -1.29 21.42
N SER A 237 -20.46 -0.08 21.88
CA SER A 237 -21.35 0.11 23.00
C SER A 237 -22.83 0.10 22.57
N LYS A 238 -23.32 -1.10 22.23
CA LYS A 238 -24.73 -1.44 22.49
C LYS A 238 -25.13 -1.07 23.93
N SER A 239 -24.18 -1.12 24.86
CA SER A 239 -24.29 -0.67 26.24
C SER A 239 -24.26 0.86 26.45
N ALA A 240 -23.84 1.70 25.49
CA ALA A 240 -24.01 3.16 25.61
C ALA A 240 -25.38 3.61 25.07
N VAL A 241 -25.88 2.95 24.02
CA VAL A 241 -27.24 3.18 23.51
C VAL A 241 -28.31 2.72 24.51
N LEU A 242 -28.03 1.71 25.33
CA LEU A 242 -28.93 1.26 26.41
C LEU A 242 -28.83 2.07 27.72
N ARG A 243 -27.89 3.04 27.81
CA ARG A 243 -27.68 3.88 29.02
C ARG A 243 -28.23 5.31 28.88
N ASN A 244 -28.78 5.67 27.73
CA ASN A 244 -29.50 6.93 27.46
C ASN A 244 -30.95 6.61 27.11
#